data_AF-A0A944XEM8-F1
#
_entry.id   AF-A0A944XEM8-F1
#
_cell.length_a   1.000
_cell.length_b   1.000
_cell.length_c   1.000
_cell.angle_alpha   90.00
_cell.angle_beta   90.00
_cell.angle_gamma   90.00
#
_symmetry.space_group_name_H-M   'P 1'
#
loop_
_entity.id
_entity.type
_entity.pdbx_description
1 polymer ?
#
loop_
_entity_poly.entity_id
_entity_poly.type
_entity_poly.pdbx_seq_one_letter_code
_entity_poly.pdbx_strand_id
1 'polypeptide(L)'
;MKLAILFWFYKEPEVCLNHLKLIKKHNPNSKIFGLYGGIKKDAKQYKAKLNKYLDDFHVSELCDKPRNYKWIHGDLMILDWYQNKGISLTNWDSVAVVQWDALILGDIKKQLPGIKKGEIFISGTRILDNYIEERWNWTKKGDRERPNYLKFQKHIEDKYNYKNKLLCSLFIFQVFPKNFFDKWSTVENKELGMLEYKIPTYAKIFNIPIYRRDLGVWWFNEKAYKGETPMNAMEEEISENLISTELKKEDGFRIFHPYFKKWGAK
;
A
#
# COMPACT_ATOMS: atom_id res chain seq x y z
N MET A 1 2.18 15.80 -12.22
CA MET A 1 2.94 14.74 -11.51
C MET A 1 3.07 13.51 -12.39
N LYS A 2 4.29 12.99 -12.53
CA LYS A 2 4.59 11.71 -13.19
C LYS A 2 4.39 10.57 -12.18
N LEU A 3 3.22 9.92 -12.23
CA LEU A 3 2.87 8.80 -11.37
C LEU A 3 3.34 7.49 -12.02
N ALA A 4 4.27 6.79 -11.37
CA ALA A 4 4.59 5.41 -11.68
C ALA A 4 3.76 4.46 -10.81
N ILE A 5 3.82 3.16 -11.12
CA ILE A 5 3.19 2.09 -10.34
C ILE A 5 4.31 1.18 -9.84
N LEU A 6 4.30 0.87 -8.54
CA LEU A 6 5.11 -0.20 -7.95
C LEU A 6 4.16 -1.35 -7.65
N PHE A 7 4.22 -2.38 -8.48
CA PHE A 7 3.45 -3.59 -8.28
C PHE A 7 4.20 -4.51 -7.31
N TRP A 8 3.70 -4.65 -6.09
CA TRP A 8 4.30 -5.43 -5.02
C TRP A 8 3.64 -6.81 -4.92
N PHE A 9 4.43 -7.86 -5.15
CA PHE A 9 3.93 -9.23 -5.20
C PHE A 9 4.89 -10.23 -4.59
N TYR A 10 4.34 -11.34 -4.10
CA TYR A 10 5.12 -12.38 -3.42
C TYR A 10 4.52 -13.79 -3.55
N LYS A 11 3.35 -13.94 -4.17
CA LYS A 11 2.66 -15.21 -4.42
C LYS A 11 1.70 -15.10 -5.62
N GLU A 12 1.03 -16.19 -5.99
CA GLU A 12 -0.01 -16.26 -7.02
C GLU A 12 0.38 -15.66 -8.39
N PRO A 13 1.31 -16.29 -9.14
CA PRO A 13 1.85 -15.70 -10.36
C PRO A 13 0.81 -15.55 -11.48
N GLU A 14 -0.23 -16.39 -11.50
CA GLU A 14 -1.34 -16.28 -12.47
C GLU A 14 -2.27 -15.10 -12.19
N VAL A 15 -2.55 -14.84 -10.91
CA VAL A 15 -3.35 -13.68 -10.47
C VAL A 15 -2.57 -12.41 -10.76
N CYS A 16 -1.29 -12.37 -10.38
CA CYS A 16 -0.39 -11.26 -10.69
C CYS A 16 -0.36 -10.93 -12.18
N LEU A 17 -0.25 -11.96 -13.05
CA LEU A 17 -0.24 -11.78 -14.50
C LEU A 17 -1.56 -11.16 -15.00
N ASN A 18 -2.69 -11.63 -14.49
CA ASN A 18 -4.00 -11.08 -14.86
C ASN A 18 -4.15 -9.63 -14.40
N HIS A 19 -3.78 -9.32 -13.15
CA HIS A 19 -3.88 -7.96 -12.61
C HIS A 19 -2.93 -7.00 -13.33
N LEU A 20 -1.70 -7.39 -13.65
CA LEU A 20 -0.77 -6.57 -14.43
C LEU A 20 -1.29 -6.25 -15.83
N LYS A 21 -1.93 -7.22 -16.50
CA LYS A 21 -2.59 -6.97 -17.80
C LYS A 21 -3.68 -5.90 -17.69
N LEU A 22 -4.49 -5.96 -16.63
CA LEU A 22 -5.55 -4.97 -16.37
C LEU A 22 -4.96 -3.60 -16.04
N ILE A 23 -3.95 -3.54 -15.18
CA ILE A 23 -3.23 -2.29 -14.87
C ILE A 23 -2.70 -1.67 -16.16
N LYS A 24 -2.02 -2.44 -17.03
CA LYS A 24 -1.47 -1.91 -18.28
C LYS A 24 -2.55 -1.48 -19.27
N LYS A 25 -3.68 -2.20 -19.34
CA LYS A 25 -4.85 -1.83 -20.15
C LYS A 25 -5.40 -0.46 -19.74
N HIS A 26 -5.53 -0.22 -18.43
CA HIS A 26 -6.15 1.01 -17.91
C HIS A 26 -5.17 2.16 -17.66
N ASN A 27 -3.86 1.88 -17.56
CA ASN A 27 -2.80 2.84 -17.29
C ASN A 27 -1.66 2.68 -18.32
N PRO A 28 -1.93 2.75 -19.65
CA PRO A 28 -0.98 2.36 -20.69
C PRO A 28 0.31 3.18 -20.69
N ASN A 29 0.21 4.45 -20.27
CA ASN A 29 1.32 5.40 -20.25
C ASN A 29 2.11 5.40 -18.92
N SER A 30 1.65 4.65 -17.91
CA SER A 30 2.33 4.56 -16.62
C SER A 30 3.49 3.55 -16.70
N LYS A 31 4.61 3.94 -16.10
CA LYS A 31 5.70 3.01 -15.80
C LYS A 31 5.26 2.06 -14.69
N ILE A 32 5.54 0.78 -14.84
CA ILE A 32 5.19 -0.25 -13.86
C ILE A 32 6.47 -0.96 -13.43
N PHE A 33 6.90 -0.73 -12.20
CA PHE A 33 8.04 -1.41 -11.60
C PHE A 33 7.54 -2.58 -10.76
N GLY A 34 8.20 -3.73 -10.86
CA GLY A 34 7.90 -4.90 -10.07
C GLY A 34 8.75 -4.96 -8.80
N LEU A 35 8.11 -5.19 -7.65
CA LEU A 35 8.75 -5.50 -6.39
C LEU A 35 8.37 -6.92 -5.97
N TYR A 36 9.29 -7.86 -6.14
CA TYR A 36 9.12 -9.23 -5.68
C TYR A 36 9.60 -9.38 -4.24
N GLY A 37 8.70 -9.75 -3.33
CA GLY A 37 9.00 -10.02 -1.91
C GLY A 37 8.85 -11.50 -1.53
N GLY A 38 8.62 -12.39 -2.49
CA GLY A 38 8.34 -13.81 -2.25
C GLY A 38 9.56 -14.64 -1.87
N ILE A 39 9.46 -15.95 -2.14
CA ILE A 39 10.58 -16.88 -1.92
C ILE A 39 11.65 -16.63 -3.00
N LYS A 40 12.91 -16.42 -2.62
CA LYS A 40 13.98 -15.98 -3.53
C LYS A 40 14.23 -16.97 -4.67
N LYS A 41 14.16 -18.28 -4.41
CA LYS A 41 14.31 -19.33 -5.44
C LYS A 41 13.27 -19.25 -6.56
N ASP A 42 12.07 -18.77 -6.27
CA ASP A 42 10.97 -18.72 -7.24
C ASP A 42 11.02 -17.43 -8.09
N ALA A 43 11.85 -16.45 -7.72
CA ALA A 43 11.93 -15.14 -8.38
C ALA A 43 12.16 -15.24 -9.90
N LYS A 44 12.97 -16.21 -10.36
CA LYS A 44 13.23 -16.45 -11.79
C LYS A 44 11.95 -16.81 -12.54
N GLN A 45 11.09 -17.64 -11.94
CA GLN A 45 9.80 -18.02 -12.53
C GLN A 45 8.84 -16.83 -12.62
N TYR A 46 8.76 -16.02 -11.56
CA TYR A 46 7.96 -14.79 -11.58
C TYR A 46 8.46 -13.81 -12.63
N LYS A 47 9.78 -13.58 -12.70
CA LYS A 47 10.36 -12.70 -13.71
C LYS A 47 10.04 -13.19 -15.12
N ALA A 48 10.27 -14.47 -15.42
CA ALA A 48 9.96 -15.04 -16.74
C ALA A 48 8.51 -14.81 -17.15
N LYS A 49 7.57 -14.89 -16.20
CA LYS A 49 6.14 -14.73 -16.46
C LYS A 49 5.68 -13.29 -16.57
N LEU A 50 6.17 -12.41 -15.70
CA LEU A 50 5.62 -11.07 -15.49
C LEU A 50 6.41 -9.96 -16.20
N ASN A 51 7.69 -10.20 -16.54
CA ASN A 51 8.60 -9.16 -17.03
C ASN A 51 8.11 -8.45 -18.30
N LYS A 52 7.30 -9.10 -19.15
CA LYS A 52 6.69 -8.46 -20.33
C LYS A 52 5.78 -7.27 -19.98
N TYR A 53 5.24 -7.21 -18.77
CA TYR A 53 4.33 -6.15 -18.31
C TYR A 53 5.00 -5.16 -17.35
N LEU A 54 6.30 -5.32 -17.10
CA LEU A 54 7.07 -4.54 -16.14
C LEU A 54 8.18 -3.77 -16.87
N ASP A 55 8.41 -2.54 -16.45
CA ASP A 55 9.51 -1.70 -16.88
C ASP A 55 10.82 -2.00 -16.10
N ASP A 56 10.71 -2.58 -14.90
CA ASP A 56 11.83 -3.12 -14.10
C ASP A 56 11.32 -4.25 -13.18
N PHE A 57 12.21 -5.15 -12.77
CA PHE A 57 11.90 -6.24 -11.83
C PHE A 57 12.96 -6.28 -10.73
N HIS A 58 12.57 -5.86 -9.52
CA HIS A 58 13.40 -5.90 -8.32
C HIS A 58 13.03 -7.09 -7.44
N VAL A 59 14.05 -7.81 -6.96
CA VAL A 59 13.89 -8.83 -5.92
C VAL A 59 14.35 -8.18 -4.62
N SER A 60 13.45 -8.07 -3.65
CA SER A 60 13.81 -7.43 -2.38
C SER A 60 14.86 -8.23 -1.62
N GLU A 61 15.80 -7.56 -0.96
CA GLU A 61 16.71 -8.22 -0.02
C GLU A 61 15.99 -8.79 1.21
N LEU A 62 14.74 -8.35 1.43
CA LEU A 62 13.84 -8.87 2.46
C LEU A 62 12.99 -10.05 1.96
N CYS A 63 13.30 -10.63 0.79
CA CYS A 63 12.76 -11.92 0.36
C CYS A 63 12.92 -13.00 1.44
N ASP A 64 12.12 -14.06 1.35
CA ASP A 64 12.08 -15.18 2.30
C ASP A 64 11.61 -14.82 3.74
N LYS A 65 11.41 -13.54 4.07
CA LYS A 65 10.76 -13.15 5.33
C LYS A 65 9.34 -13.73 5.43
N PRO A 66 8.87 -14.14 6.61
CA PRO A 66 7.56 -14.77 6.77
C PRO A 66 6.40 -13.80 6.46
N ARG A 67 5.19 -14.33 6.23
CA ARG A 67 4.00 -13.55 5.85
C ARG A 67 3.71 -12.40 6.82
N ASN A 68 3.79 -12.67 8.13
CA ASN A 68 3.55 -11.67 9.17
C ASN A 68 4.58 -10.52 9.12
N TYR A 69 5.85 -10.79 8.82
CA TYR A 69 6.85 -9.74 8.66
C TYR A 69 6.47 -8.81 7.50
N LYS A 70 6.04 -9.35 6.37
CA LYS A 70 5.58 -8.55 5.22
C LYS A 70 4.38 -7.67 5.57
N TRP A 71 3.49 -8.15 6.42
CA TRP A 71 2.32 -7.40 6.87
C TRP A 71 2.66 -6.26 7.82
N ILE A 72 3.62 -6.46 8.73
CA ILE A 72 4.00 -5.43 9.71
C ILE A 72 5.01 -4.44 9.12
N HIS A 73 5.88 -4.90 8.20
CA HIS A 73 7.05 -4.18 7.69
C HIS A 73 7.14 -4.13 6.15
N GLY A 74 6.02 -4.26 5.44
CA GLY A 74 5.97 -4.13 3.98
C GLY A 74 6.52 -2.80 3.45
N ASP A 75 6.44 -1.74 4.26
CA ASP A 75 7.06 -0.45 3.99
C ASP A 75 8.59 -0.53 3.83
N LEU A 76 9.25 -1.48 4.51
CA LEU A 76 10.69 -1.68 4.39
C LEU A 76 11.07 -2.37 3.08
N MET A 77 10.20 -3.22 2.52
CA MET A 77 10.40 -3.79 1.19
C MET A 77 10.27 -2.71 0.11
N ILE A 78 9.31 -1.80 0.30
CA ILE A 78 9.11 -0.66 -0.61
C ILE A 78 10.31 0.30 -0.52
N LEU A 79 10.82 0.56 0.69
CA LEU A 79 12.03 1.35 0.89
C LEU A 79 13.27 0.67 0.29
N ASP A 80 13.42 -0.64 0.46
CA ASP A 80 14.49 -1.43 -0.15
C ASP A 80 14.49 -1.29 -1.68
N TRP A 81 13.33 -1.37 -2.33
CA TRP A 81 13.21 -1.05 -3.75
C TRP A 81 13.67 0.37 -4.07
N TYR A 82 13.26 1.37 -3.27
CA TYR A 82 13.65 2.75 -3.51
C TYR A 82 15.18 2.92 -3.47
N GLN A 83 15.82 2.40 -2.42
CA GLN A 83 17.25 2.55 -2.19
C GLN A 83 18.08 1.83 -3.25
N ASN A 84 17.63 0.67 -3.75
CA ASN A 84 18.39 -0.13 -4.71
C ASN A 84 18.06 0.15 -6.18
N LYS A 85 16.86 0.64 -6.47
CA LYS A 85 16.35 0.85 -7.85
C LYS A 85 15.66 2.19 -8.03
N GLY A 86 14.73 2.53 -7.15
CA GLY A 86 13.87 3.70 -7.30
C GLY A 86 14.63 5.03 -7.50
N ILE A 87 15.77 5.20 -6.82
CA ILE A 87 16.61 6.40 -6.92
C ILE A 87 17.14 6.61 -8.35
N SER A 88 17.62 5.55 -9.01
CA SER A 88 18.24 5.64 -10.33
C SER A 88 17.23 5.63 -11.48
N LEU A 89 15.99 5.17 -11.22
CA LEU A 89 14.91 5.20 -12.19
C LEU A 89 14.48 6.64 -12.49
N THR A 90 14.51 6.99 -13.78
CA THR A 90 14.11 8.32 -14.26
C THR A 90 12.60 8.40 -14.51
N ASN A 91 12.11 9.62 -14.70
CA ASN A 91 10.76 9.89 -15.20
C ASN A 91 9.58 9.52 -14.26
N TRP A 92 9.79 9.55 -12.94
CA TRP A 92 8.71 9.46 -11.96
C TRP A 92 8.90 10.47 -10.81
N ASP A 93 7.79 11.03 -10.32
CA ASP A 93 7.73 11.97 -9.18
C ASP A 93 7.18 11.28 -7.93
N SER A 94 6.19 10.41 -8.12
CA SER A 94 5.54 9.60 -7.08
C SER A 94 5.24 8.21 -7.62
N VAL A 95 5.05 7.25 -6.72
CA VAL A 95 4.73 5.87 -7.06
C VAL A 95 3.47 5.41 -6.35
N ALA A 96 2.51 4.88 -7.10
CA ALA A 96 1.36 4.18 -6.57
C ALA A 96 1.75 2.74 -6.24
N VAL A 97 1.67 2.35 -4.98
CA VAL A 97 1.96 0.98 -4.54
C VAL A 97 0.69 0.16 -4.68
N VAL A 98 0.76 -0.86 -5.54
CA VAL A 98 -0.35 -1.77 -5.84
C VAL A 98 0.05 -3.17 -5.39
N GLN A 99 -0.72 -3.75 -4.48
CA GLN A 99 -0.49 -5.11 -3.97
C GLN A 99 -0.95 -6.16 -4.99
N TRP A 100 -0.43 -7.39 -4.87
CA TRP A 100 -0.72 -8.50 -5.77
C TRP A 100 -2.20 -8.89 -5.88
N ASP A 101 -2.99 -8.57 -4.85
CA ASP A 101 -4.42 -8.81 -4.69
C ASP A 101 -5.27 -7.53 -4.85
N ALA A 102 -4.67 -6.42 -5.28
CA ALA A 102 -5.41 -5.21 -5.62
C ALA A 102 -5.84 -5.21 -7.10
N LEU A 103 -7.15 -5.19 -7.34
CA LEU A 103 -7.73 -5.19 -8.67
C LEU A 103 -7.92 -3.75 -9.17
N ILE A 104 -7.17 -3.37 -10.21
CA ILE A 104 -7.20 -2.04 -10.82
C ILE A 104 -7.94 -2.09 -12.16
N LEU A 105 -9.14 -1.51 -12.22
CA LEU A 105 -10.04 -1.52 -13.37
C LEU A 105 -10.25 -0.13 -13.98
N GLY A 106 -9.31 0.79 -13.73
CA GLY A 106 -9.37 2.16 -14.23
C GLY A 106 -8.04 2.90 -14.10
N ASP A 107 -8.02 4.13 -14.60
CA ASP A 107 -6.85 5.02 -14.49
C ASP A 107 -6.70 5.49 -13.03
N ILE A 108 -5.57 5.15 -12.42
CA ILE A 108 -5.26 5.49 -11.03
C ILE A 108 -5.30 7.00 -10.80
N LYS A 109 -4.84 7.80 -11.77
CA LYS A 109 -4.85 9.28 -11.63
C LYS A 109 -6.26 9.82 -11.57
N LYS A 110 -7.21 9.22 -12.29
CA LYS A 110 -8.63 9.62 -12.24
C LYS A 110 -9.28 9.29 -10.90
N GLN A 111 -8.79 8.27 -10.20
CA GLN A 111 -9.28 7.90 -8.86
C GLN A 111 -8.75 8.83 -7.75
N LEU A 112 -7.69 9.59 -8.03
CA LEU A 112 -7.07 10.56 -7.12
C LEU A 112 -7.05 11.96 -7.77
N PRO A 113 -8.23 12.53 -8.08
CA PRO A 113 -8.29 13.80 -8.80
C PRO A 113 -7.65 14.92 -7.97
N GLY A 114 -6.59 15.53 -8.49
CA GLY A 114 -5.95 16.69 -7.86
C GLY A 114 -4.80 16.38 -6.90
N ILE A 115 -4.38 15.11 -6.73
CA ILE A 115 -3.14 14.80 -6.01
C ILE A 115 -1.94 15.51 -6.67
N LYS A 116 -1.17 16.25 -5.87
CA LYS A 116 -0.04 17.06 -6.33
C LYS A 116 1.28 16.34 -6.11
N LYS A 117 2.32 16.80 -6.83
CA LYS A 117 3.70 16.34 -6.62
C LYS A 117 4.12 16.67 -5.19
N GLY A 118 4.75 15.70 -4.51
CA GLY A 118 5.20 15.86 -3.13
C GLY A 118 4.14 15.53 -2.07
N GLU A 119 2.89 15.31 -2.47
CA GLU A 119 1.85 14.82 -1.57
C GLU A 119 1.90 13.30 -1.46
N ILE A 120 1.55 12.81 -0.28
CA ILE A 120 1.37 11.38 0.00
C ILE A 120 -0.11 11.04 0.09
N PHE A 121 -0.50 9.89 -0.44
CA PHE A 121 -1.82 9.31 -0.21
C PHE A 121 -1.65 7.96 0.48
N ILE A 122 -2.44 7.70 1.52
CA ILE A 122 -2.50 6.39 2.17
C ILE A 122 -3.97 6.09 2.46
N SER A 123 -4.47 4.98 1.91
CA SER A 123 -5.88 4.62 2.02
C SER A 123 -6.32 4.47 3.47
N GLY A 124 -7.48 5.06 3.78
CA GLY A 124 -8.07 5.00 5.10
C GLY A 124 -7.38 5.86 6.18
N THR A 125 -6.54 6.83 5.83
CA THR A 125 -5.82 7.64 6.83
C THR A 125 -6.75 8.36 7.82
N ARG A 126 -6.54 8.15 9.13
CA ARG A 126 -7.28 8.76 10.24
C ARG A 126 -6.33 9.17 11.37
N ILE A 127 -6.84 9.98 12.29
CA ILE A 127 -6.18 10.16 13.59
C ILE A 127 -6.43 8.88 14.39
N LEU A 128 -5.38 8.34 14.99
CA LEU A 128 -5.48 7.24 15.94
C LEU A 128 -5.99 7.81 17.27
N ASP A 129 -7.30 7.80 17.46
CA ASP A 129 -7.97 8.19 18.70
C ASP A 129 -8.22 6.98 19.60
N ASN A 130 -8.78 7.23 20.79
CA ASN A 130 -9.06 6.17 21.77
C ASN A 130 -10.03 5.12 21.21
N TYR A 131 -11.00 5.52 20.39
CA TYR A 131 -11.99 4.62 19.79
C TYR A 131 -11.31 3.56 18.91
N ILE A 132 -10.35 3.96 18.08
CA ILE A 132 -9.56 3.05 17.25
C ILE A 132 -8.55 2.29 18.12
N GLU A 133 -7.84 2.99 19.01
CA GLU A 133 -6.79 2.42 19.85
C GLU A 133 -7.30 1.20 20.64
N GLU A 134 -8.50 1.28 21.21
CA GLU A 134 -9.12 0.25 22.04
C GLU A 134 -9.64 -0.97 21.27
N ARG A 135 -9.90 -0.84 19.96
CA ARG A 135 -10.49 -1.91 19.12
C ARG A 135 -9.47 -2.60 18.24
N TRP A 136 -8.42 -1.89 17.82
CA TRP A 136 -7.51 -2.36 16.79
C TRP A 136 -6.42 -3.24 17.38
N ASN A 137 -6.24 -4.45 16.83
CA ASN A 137 -5.30 -5.44 17.38
C ASN A 137 -3.85 -4.91 17.45
N TRP A 138 -3.45 -3.98 16.59
CA TRP A 138 -2.10 -3.41 16.64
C TRP A 138 -1.84 -2.52 17.87
N THR A 139 -2.89 -2.07 18.53
CA THR A 139 -2.80 -1.04 19.56
C THR A 139 -3.59 -1.35 20.81
N LYS A 140 -4.63 -2.20 20.78
CA LYS A 140 -5.51 -2.39 21.94
C LYS A 140 -4.77 -2.98 23.13
N LYS A 141 -5.17 -2.57 24.33
CA LYS A 141 -4.60 -3.07 25.58
C LYS A 141 -4.79 -4.59 25.67
N GLY A 142 -3.72 -5.30 26.05
CA GLY A 142 -3.71 -6.75 26.17
C GLY A 142 -3.43 -7.51 24.87
N ASP A 143 -3.38 -6.85 23.71
CA ASP A 143 -2.94 -7.49 22.48
C ASP A 143 -1.40 -7.65 22.44
N ARG A 144 -0.93 -8.65 21.68
CA ARG A 144 0.50 -9.00 21.56
C ARG A 144 1.33 -7.86 20.97
N GLU A 145 0.72 -6.99 20.17
CA GLU A 145 1.41 -5.91 19.45
C GLU A 145 1.47 -4.60 20.25
N ARG A 146 0.72 -4.49 21.36
CA ARG A 146 0.71 -3.30 22.23
C ARG A 146 2.12 -2.87 22.67
N PRO A 147 3.03 -3.77 23.09
CA PRO A 147 4.38 -3.35 23.47
C PRO A 147 5.15 -2.70 22.31
N ASN A 148 4.97 -3.17 21.08
CA ASN A 148 5.61 -2.58 19.90
C ASN A 148 5.07 -1.16 19.63
N TYR A 149 3.75 -0.98 19.73
CA TYR A 149 3.09 0.33 19.64
C TYR A 149 3.62 1.34 20.68
N LEU A 150 3.69 0.94 21.96
CA LEU A 150 4.19 1.79 23.04
C LEU A 150 5.66 2.16 22.85
N LYS A 151 6.50 1.20 22.42
CA LYS A 151 7.91 1.48 22.12
C LYS A 151 8.05 2.44 20.94
N PHE A 152 7.21 2.30 19.91
CA PHE A 152 7.17 3.24 18.78
C PHE A 152 6.81 4.67 19.23
N GLN A 153 5.75 4.82 20.04
CA GLN A 153 5.36 6.12 20.60
C GLN A 153 6.51 6.77 21.36
N LYS A 154 7.14 6.03 22.28
CA LYS A 154 8.29 6.52 23.05
C LYS A 154 9.45 6.92 22.13
N HIS A 155 9.77 6.09 21.14
CA HIS A 155 10.86 6.37 20.21
C HIS A 155 10.65 7.68 19.44
N ILE A 156 9.45 7.92 18.92
CA ILE A 156 9.22 9.15 18.15
C ILE A 156 9.14 10.40 19.03
N GLU A 157 8.70 10.25 20.29
CA GLU A 157 8.77 11.32 21.28
C GLU A 157 10.24 11.66 21.58
N ASP A 158 11.07 10.66 21.89
CA ASP A 158 12.47 10.86 22.24
C ASP A 158 13.30 11.40 21.05
N LYS A 159 13.08 10.88 19.84
CA LYS A 159 13.91 11.21 18.65
C LYS A 159 13.43 12.44 17.88
N TYR A 160 12.12 12.68 17.82
CA TYR A 160 11.53 13.75 16.99
C TYR A 160 10.72 14.77 17.80
N ASN A 161 10.67 14.64 19.13
CA ASN A 161 9.81 15.45 20.00
C ASN A 161 8.34 15.43 19.56
N TYR A 162 7.89 14.31 18.98
CA TYR A 162 6.53 14.18 18.48
C TYR A 162 5.58 13.74 19.60
N LYS A 163 4.79 14.68 20.12
CA LYS A 163 3.84 14.46 21.23
C LYS A 163 2.37 14.51 20.83
N ASN A 164 2.10 14.69 19.54
CA ASN A 164 0.74 14.74 19.01
C ASN A 164 0.13 13.33 18.94
N LYS A 165 -1.20 13.26 18.76
CA LYS A 165 -1.86 11.99 18.41
C LYS A 165 -1.23 11.40 17.15
N LEU A 166 -1.02 10.08 17.17
CA LEU A 166 -0.55 9.33 16.01
C LEU A 166 -1.58 9.37 14.89
N LEU A 167 -1.12 9.15 13.67
CA LEU A 167 -2.00 8.83 12.55
C LEU A 167 -1.99 7.33 12.32
N CYS A 168 -3.07 6.80 11.77
CA CYS A 168 -3.21 5.42 11.34
C CYS A 168 -3.85 5.34 9.95
N SER A 169 -3.74 4.19 9.31
CA SER A 169 -4.27 3.87 7.98
C SER A 169 -4.55 2.36 7.91
N LEU A 170 -5.05 1.87 6.78
CA LEU A 170 -5.13 0.41 6.54
C LEU A 170 -4.12 -0.09 5.52
N PHE A 171 -3.24 0.81 5.04
CA PHE A 171 -2.18 0.51 4.08
C PHE A 171 -2.58 -0.45 2.94
N ILE A 172 -3.74 -0.22 2.34
CA ILE A 172 -4.23 -1.05 1.23
C ILE A 172 -3.63 -0.55 -0.10
N PHE A 173 -3.87 0.72 -0.42
CA PHE A 173 -3.32 1.41 -1.58
C PHE A 173 -2.69 2.74 -1.18
N GLN A 174 -1.48 3.01 -1.68
CA GLN A 174 -0.71 4.21 -1.32
C GLN A 174 -0.13 4.91 -2.54
N VAL A 175 0.09 6.20 -2.44
CA VAL A 175 0.96 6.96 -3.34
C VAL A 175 2.07 7.61 -2.53
N PHE A 176 3.31 7.19 -2.75
CA PHE A 176 4.48 7.75 -2.10
C PHE A 176 5.22 8.73 -3.03
N PRO A 177 5.45 9.97 -2.59
CA PRO A 177 6.32 10.88 -3.32
C PRO A 177 7.80 10.59 -3.01
N LYS A 178 8.70 10.93 -3.95
CA LYS A 178 10.15 10.72 -3.76
C LYS A 178 10.70 11.31 -2.46
N ASN A 179 10.29 12.54 -2.13
CA ASN A 179 10.73 13.23 -0.92
C ASN A 179 10.31 12.52 0.38
N PHE A 180 9.23 11.71 0.38
CA PHE A 180 8.92 10.86 1.52
C PHE A 180 9.96 9.76 1.67
N PHE A 181 10.36 9.09 0.58
CA PHE A 181 11.40 8.06 0.63
C PHE A 181 12.75 8.62 1.04
N ASP A 182 13.13 9.80 0.55
CA ASP A 182 14.36 10.47 0.96
C ASP A 182 14.42 10.64 2.48
N LYS A 183 13.32 11.08 3.10
CA LYS A 183 13.22 11.21 4.57
C LYS A 183 13.09 9.86 5.28
N TRP A 184 12.32 8.94 4.71
CA TRP A 184 12.11 7.61 5.30
C TRP A 184 13.42 6.83 5.35
N SER A 185 14.29 6.98 4.35
CA SER A 185 15.60 6.32 4.30
C SER A 185 16.53 6.73 5.46
N THR A 186 16.37 7.93 6.04
CA THR A 186 17.21 8.43 7.13
C THR A 186 16.74 7.99 8.52
N VAL A 187 15.56 7.36 8.64
CA VAL A 187 15.03 6.96 9.96
C VAL A 187 15.86 5.83 10.57
N GLU A 188 16.24 5.97 11.83
CA GLU A 188 16.85 4.90 12.62
C GLU A 188 15.77 3.93 13.13
N ASN A 189 16.12 2.66 13.38
CA ASN A 189 15.20 1.65 13.94
C ASN A 189 13.88 1.49 13.16
N LYS A 190 13.95 1.42 11.83
CA LYS A 190 12.77 1.39 10.94
C LYS A 190 11.82 0.20 11.15
N GLU A 191 12.29 -0.88 11.80
CA GLU A 191 11.46 -2.03 12.19
C GLU A 191 10.58 -1.74 13.41
N LEU A 192 10.80 -0.64 14.12
CA LEU A 192 9.99 -0.30 15.27
C LEU A 192 8.60 0.19 14.85
N GLY A 193 7.56 -0.45 15.39
CA GLY A 193 6.17 -0.15 15.05
C GLY A 193 5.67 -0.85 13.79
N MET A 194 4.35 -0.84 13.65
CA MET A 194 3.60 -1.43 12.54
C MET A 194 3.33 -0.37 11.46
N LEU A 195 3.54 -0.75 10.19
CA LEU A 195 3.49 0.17 9.05
C LEU A 195 2.22 1.05 8.97
N GLU A 196 1.07 0.54 9.41
CA GLU A 196 -0.23 1.20 9.28
C GLU A 196 -0.38 2.45 10.16
N TYR A 197 0.32 2.53 11.29
CA TYR A 197 0.45 3.78 12.06
C TYR A 197 1.81 4.46 11.90
N LYS A 198 2.85 3.70 11.59
CA LYS A 198 4.22 4.20 11.43
C LYS A 198 4.33 5.16 10.25
N ILE A 199 3.87 4.74 9.06
CA ILE A 199 4.00 5.53 7.84
C ILE A 199 3.20 6.83 7.85
N PRO A 200 1.89 6.85 8.15
CA PRO A 200 1.15 8.11 8.19
C PRO A 200 1.67 9.05 9.28
N THR A 201 2.14 8.52 10.41
CA THR A 201 2.78 9.34 11.47
C THR A 201 4.09 9.96 10.97
N TYR A 202 4.96 9.17 10.32
CA TYR A 202 6.20 9.72 9.78
C TYR A 202 5.96 10.74 8.67
N ALA A 203 4.92 10.57 7.85
CA ALA A 203 4.53 11.61 6.89
C ALA A 203 4.23 12.94 7.60
N LYS A 204 3.53 12.89 8.75
CA LYS A 204 3.29 14.07 9.57
C LYS A 204 4.58 14.64 10.19
N ILE A 205 5.45 13.80 10.75
CA ILE A 205 6.75 14.21 11.32
C ILE A 205 7.62 14.91 10.26
N PHE A 206 7.62 14.40 9.02
CA PHE A 206 8.40 14.96 7.91
C PHE A 206 7.74 16.17 7.24
N ASN A 207 6.57 16.60 7.72
CA ASN A 207 5.76 17.65 7.09
C ASN A 207 5.45 17.35 5.61
N ILE A 208 5.24 16.08 5.27
CA ILE A 208 4.77 15.66 3.94
C ILE A 208 3.25 15.87 3.89
N PRO A 209 2.72 16.71 2.97
CA PRO A 209 1.30 16.95 2.89
C PRO A 209 0.54 15.67 2.54
N ILE A 210 -0.50 15.37 3.33
CA ILE A 210 -1.34 14.19 3.13
C ILE A 210 -2.54 14.58 2.26
N TYR A 211 -2.58 14.04 1.05
CA TYR A 211 -3.74 14.12 0.17
C TYR A 211 -4.86 13.20 0.71
N ARG A 212 -6.07 13.73 0.84
CA ARG A 212 -7.23 13.00 1.35
C ARG A 212 -8.20 12.68 0.23
N ARG A 213 -8.53 11.40 0.10
CA ARG A 213 -9.59 10.90 -0.78
C ARG A 213 -10.18 9.66 -0.11
N ASP A 214 -11.50 9.58 -0.06
CA ASP A 214 -12.16 8.33 0.29
C ASP A 214 -12.21 7.44 -0.95
N LEU A 215 -11.73 6.21 -0.79
CA LEU A 215 -11.76 5.18 -1.79
C LEU A 215 -12.62 3.98 -1.32
N GLY A 216 -13.55 4.21 -0.39
CA GLY A 216 -14.49 3.21 0.11
C GLY A 216 -13.82 2.20 1.04
N VAL A 217 -12.96 2.67 1.95
CA VAL A 217 -12.22 1.80 2.87
C VAL A 217 -13.06 1.39 4.08
N TRP A 218 -13.20 0.10 4.32
CA TRP A 218 -13.84 -0.45 5.51
C TRP A 218 -12.90 -0.47 6.72
N TRP A 219 -13.29 0.24 7.79
CA TRP A 219 -12.56 0.30 9.08
C TRP A 219 -13.23 -0.56 10.15
N PHE A 220 -14.31 -0.06 10.75
CA PHE A 220 -15.11 -0.70 11.80
C PHE A 220 -16.60 -0.45 11.54
N ASN A 221 -17.00 -0.44 10.27
CA ASN A 221 -18.40 -0.17 9.94
C ASN A 221 -19.24 -1.42 10.21
N GLU A 222 -19.86 -1.47 11.38
CA GLU A 222 -20.72 -2.59 11.81
C GLU A 222 -21.95 -2.78 10.91
N LYS A 223 -22.35 -1.75 10.15
CA LYS A 223 -23.52 -1.80 9.26
C LYS A 223 -23.19 -2.27 7.83
N ALA A 224 -21.91 -2.39 7.48
CA ALA A 224 -21.48 -2.80 6.15
C ALA A 224 -20.65 -4.08 6.22
N TYR A 225 -21.03 -5.07 5.40
CA TYR A 225 -20.20 -6.24 5.20
C TYR A 225 -18.91 -5.86 4.45
N LYS A 226 -17.77 -6.44 4.84
CA LYS A 226 -16.44 -6.04 4.35
C LYS A 226 -16.29 -6.27 2.85
N GLY A 227 -16.83 -7.38 2.33
CA GLY A 227 -16.86 -7.71 0.90
C GLY A 227 -17.79 -6.83 0.07
N GLU A 228 -18.63 -6.02 0.72
CA GLU A 228 -19.54 -5.03 0.10
C GLU A 228 -18.98 -3.61 0.20
N THR A 229 -17.68 -3.48 0.47
CA THR A 229 -16.94 -2.22 0.38
C THR A 229 -15.81 -2.35 -0.65
N PRO A 230 -15.46 -1.29 -1.38
CA PRO A 230 -14.41 -1.38 -2.39
C PRO A 230 -13.07 -1.85 -1.84
N MET A 231 -12.75 -1.47 -0.60
CA MET A 231 -11.47 -1.83 0.01
C MET A 231 -11.62 -2.25 1.47
N ASN A 232 -11.03 -3.38 1.82
CA ASN A 232 -10.82 -3.78 3.20
C ASN A 232 -9.41 -4.39 3.40
N ALA A 233 -8.91 -4.39 4.64
CA ALA A 233 -7.58 -4.94 4.99
C ALA A 233 -7.66 -6.34 5.63
N MET A 234 -8.80 -7.02 5.47
CA MET A 234 -9.00 -8.38 5.93
C MET A 234 -8.78 -9.35 4.76
N GLU A 235 -8.68 -10.64 5.05
CA GLU A 235 -8.63 -11.69 4.01
C GLU A 235 -10.02 -11.98 3.42
N GLU A 236 -10.86 -10.95 3.26
CA GLU A 236 -12.24 -11.05 2.78
C GLU A 236 -12.34 -10.49 1.36
N GLU A 237 -12.49 -11.37 0.38
CA GLU A 237 -12.56 -11.01 -1.04
C GLU A 237 -13.74 -10.07 -1.34
N ILE A 238 -13.50 -9.06 -2.18
CA ILE A 238 -14.55 -8.14 -2.65
C ILE A 238 -15.49 -8.85 -3.62
N SER A 239 -16.81 -8.65 -3.45
CA SER A 239 -17.81 -9.32 -4.28
C SER A 239 -17.77 -8.82 -5.73
N GLU A 240 -17.88 -9.75 -6.68
CA GLU A 240 -17.96 -9.40 -8.11
C GLU A 240 -19.20 -8.54 -8.43
N ASN A 241 -20.26 -8.69 -7.63
CA ASN A 241 -21.47 -7.87 -7.74
C ASN A 241 -21.21 -6.41 -7.38
N LEU A 242 -20.50 -6.16 -6.27
CA LEU A 242 -20.07 -4.80 -5.93
C LEU A 242 -19.21 -4.22 -7.05
N ILE A 243 -18.20 -4.97 -7.50
CA ILE A 243 -17.29 -4.51 -8.57
C ILE A 243 -18.11 -4.14 -9.82
N SER A 244 -18.98 -5.04 -10.28
CA SER A 244 -19.82 -4.81 -11.46
C SER A 244 -20.75 -3.61 -11.31
N THR A 245 -21.29 -3.39 -10.11
CA THR A 245 -22.15 -2.25 -9.80
C THR A 245 -21.37 -0.94 -9.84
N GLU A 246 -20.18 -0.90 -9.25
CA GLU A 246 -19.31 0.28 -9.28
C GLU A 246 -18.82 0.61 -10.69
N LEU A 247 -18.51 -0.40 -11.51
CA LEU A 247 -18.09 -0.19 -12.91
C LEU A 247 -19.17 0.45 -13.79
N LYS A 248 -20.46 0.30 -13.44
CA LYS A 248 -21.57 0.93 -14.16
C LYS A 248 -21.74 2.41 -13.81
N LYS A 249 -21.25 2.86 -12.65
CA LYS A 249 -21.31 4.26 -12.23
C LYS A 249 -20.22 5.07 -12.91
N GLU A 250 -20.51 6.28 -13.37
CA GLU A 250 -19.51 7.16 -14.00
C GLU A 250 -18.36 7.50 -13.04
N ASP A 251 -18.69 7.80 -11.79
CA ASP A 251 -17.80 8.18 -10.70
C ASP A 251 -17.48 7.04 -9.72
N GLY A 252 -17.87 5.81 -10.08
CA GLY A 252 -17.68 4.64 -9.24
C GLY A 252 -16.22 4.29 -9.00
N PHE A 253 -15.99 3.42 -8.01
CA PHE A 253 -14.64 2.97 -7.68
C PHE A 253 -14.04 2.12 -8.81
N ARG A 254 -12.73 2.22 -8.98
CA ARG A 254 -11.93 1.44 -9.96
C ARG A 254 -10.74 0.72 -9.33
N ILE A 255 -10.63 0.79 -8.01
CA ILE A 255 -9.58 0.13 -7.21
C ILE A 255 -10.33 -0.69 -6.17
N PHE A 256 -10.11 -2.01 -6.20
CA PHE A 256 -10.75 -2.95 -5.29
C PHE A 256 -9.70 -3.79 -4.58
N HIS A 257 -9.90 -4.06 -3.28
CA HIS A 257 -9.00 -4.92 -2.53
C HIS A 257 -9.67 -5.54 -1.30
N PRO A 258 -9.42 -6.83 -1.03
CA PRO A 258 -8.63 -7.75 -1.84
C PRO A 258 -9.46 -8.47 -2.92
N TYR A 259 -8.81 -8.93 -3.98
CA TYR A 259 -9.38 -9.81 -5.00
C TYR A 259 -8.38 -10.90 -5.39
N PHE A 260 -8.67 -12.15 -5.05
CA PHE A 260 -7.69 -13.25 -5.10
C PHE A 260 -7.77 -14.08 -6.38
N LYS A 261 -8.69 -13.74 -7.28
CA LYS A 261 -8.96 -14.48 -8.51
C LYS A 261 -8.45 -13.73 -9.73
N LYS A 262 -8.40 -14.46 -10.85
CA LYS A 262 -8.30 -13.84 -12.17
C LYS A 262 -9.61 -13.13 -12.47
N TRP A 263 -9.54 -11.85 -12.81
CA TRP A 263 -10.69 -11.10 -13.31
C TRP A 263 -10.81 -11.34 -14.82
N GLY A 264 -11.92 -11.99 -15.20
CA GLY A 264 -12.38 -12.06 -16.57
C GLY A 264 -13.55 -11.09 -16.71
N ALA A 265 -13.34 -9.96 -17.37
CA ALA A 265 -14.45 -9.06 -17.66
C ALA A 265 -15.50 -9.83 -18.49
N LYS A 266 -16.74 -9.87 -17.98
CA LYS A 266 -17.93 -10.25 -18.74
C LYS A 266 -18.36 -9.08 -19.63
#